data_AF-A0A2E0DW34-F1
#
_entry.id   AF-A0A2E0DW34-F1
#
_cell.length_a   1.000
_cell.length_b   1.000
_cell.length_c   1.000
_cell.angle_alpha   90.00
_cell.angle_beta   90.00
_cell.angle_gamma   90.00
#
_symmetry.space_group_name_H-M   'P 1'
#
loop_
_entity.id
_entity.type
_entity.pdbx_description
1 polymer ?
#
loop_
_entity_poly.entity_id
_entity_poly.type
_entity_poly.pdbx_seq_one_letter_code
_entity_poly.pdbx_strand_id
1 'polypeptide(L)'
;MNEMMNSDVPDMFAVRPDHKGPKTVAILLLLGGIFFAILGYADLSNHRAETLSENQIETLINVPNEQGENLSIEQFQEFHKEVNEQNGYLVRGVSLTVGSGLVIVGSVLLYLMKPIGGKLALSGAGISLIGGIFGNVTIYNAAKEHLNESMLIQTYEITGYLCGVCAFLCGAMALLPLINARARLAFDEANKVEIVQDESE
;
A
#
# COMPACT_ATOMS: atom_id res chain seq x y z
N MET A 1 -15.01 -59.02 -20.82
CA MET A 1 -14.01 -58.90 -19.74
C MET A 1 -13.86 -57.41 -19.50
N ASN A 2 -14.61 -56.90 -18.51
CA ASN A 2 -14.74 -55.46 -18.24
C ASN A 2 -13.42 -54.92 -17.67
N GLU A 3 -12.74 -54.05 -18.42
CA GLU A 3 -11.83 -53.08 -17.84
C GLU A 3 -12.67 -52.07 -17.06
N MET A 4 -12.87 -52.32 -15.77
CA MET A 4 -13.19 -51.26 -14.83
C MET A 4 -11.96 -50.37 -14.74
N MET A 5 -11.92 -49.33 -15.59
CA MET A 5 -11.05 -48.17 -15.37
C MET A 5 -11.33 -47.66 -13.97
N ASN A 6 -10.34 -47.81 -13.10
CA ASN A 6 -10.31 -47.31 -11.74
C ASN A 6 -10.54 -45.79 -11.75
N SER A 7 -11.78 -45.36 -11.57
CA SER A 7 -12.20 -43.94 -11.50
C SER A 7 -11.81 -43.26 -10.18
N ASP A 8 -11.17 -43.98 -9.27
CA ASP A 8 -10.92 -43.53 -7.90
C ASP A 8 -9.47 -43.09 -7.63
N VAL A 9 -8.63 -42.98 -8.67
CA VAL A 9 -7.35 -42.29 -8.51
C VAL A 9 -7.63 -40.79 -8.68
N PRO A 10 -7.54 -39.97 -7.62
CA PRO A 10 -7.70 -38.53 -7.77
C PRO A 10 -6.68 -38.06 -8.81
N ASP A 11 -7.14 -37.40 -9.87
CA ASP A 11 -6.23 -36.79 -10.83
C ASP A 11 -5.34 -35.79 -10.08
N MET A 12 -4.10 -36.23 -9.83
CA MET A 12 -3.11 -35.53 -9.01
C MET A 12 -2.68 -34.20 -9.67
N PHE A 13 -2.93 -34.06 -10.97
CA PHE A 13 -2.56 -32.89 -11.76
C PHE A 13 -3.74 -31.96 -12.08
N ALA A 14 -4.97 -32.33 -11.66
CA ALA A 14 -6.13 -31.47 -11.84
C ALA A 14 -5.99 -30.16 -11.03
N VAL A 15 -5.99 -29.03 -11.73
CA VAL A 15 -5.97 -27.70 -11.12
C VAL A 15 -7.31 -27.44 -10.46
N ARG A 16 -7.37 -27.47 -9.13
CA ARG A 16 -8.59 -27.21 -8.36
C ARG A 16 -8.73 -25.74 -7.97
N PRO A 17 -9.96 -25.18 -8.00
CA PRO A 17 -10.25 -23.83 -7.51
C PRO A 17 -9.69 -23.59 -6.10
N ASP A 18 -9.09 -22.43 -5.88
CA ASP A 18 -8.68 -21.96 -4.55
C ASP A 18 -9.39 -20.65 -4.19
N HIS A 19 -10.41 -20.74 -3.33
CA HIS A 19 -11.14 -19.58 -2.81
C HIS A 19 -10.49 -18.96 -1.58
N LYS A 20 -9.60 -19.69 -0.88
CA LYS A 20 -9.00 -19.21 0.37
C LYS A 20 -7.81 -18.30 0.09
N GLY A 21 -6.98 -18.66 -0.89
CA GLY A 21 -5.82 -17.86 -1.29
C GLY A 21 -6.16 -16.39 -1.59
N PRO A 22 -7.07 -16.09 -2.53
CA PRO A 22 -7.47 -14.71 -2.85
C PRO A 22 -8.05 -13.94 -1.66
N LYS A 23 -8.83 -14.61 -0.79
CA LYS A 23 -9.42 -13.98 0.41
C LYS A 23 -8.36 -13.64 1.46
N THR A 24 -7.38 -14.51 1.68
CA THR A 24 -6.25 -14.21 2.58
C THR A 24 -5.43 -13.04 2.06
N VAL A 25 -5.12 -13.04 0.76
CA VAL A 25 -4.44 -11.93 0.09
C VAL A 25 -5.21 -10.63 0.26
N ALA A 26 -6.53 -10.66 0.08
CA ALA A 26 -7.38 -9.49 0.26
C ALA A 26 -7.28 -8.90 1.68
N ILE A 27 -7.27 -9.73 2.72
CA ILE A 27 -7.11 -9.25 4.11
C ILE A 27 -5.76 -8.56 4.31
N LEU A 28 -4.67 -9.14 3.78
CA LEU A 28 -3.34 -8.54 3.89
C LEU A 28 -3.25 -7.21 3.14
N LEU A 29 -3.85 -7.12 1.95
CA LEU A 29 -3.94 -5.89 1.18
C LEU A 29 -4.74 -4.81 1.91
N LEU A 30 -5.82 -5.18 2.59
CA LEU A 30 -6.62 -4.24 3.37
C LEU A 30 -5.79 -3.62 4.51
N LEU A 31 -5.01 -4.42 5.23
CA LEU A 31 -4.12 -3.93 6.29
C LEU A 31 -3.05 -2.98 5.72
N GLY A 32 -2.44 -3.35 4.58
CA GLY A 32 -1.48 -2.48 3.89
C GLY A 32 -2.11 -1.17 3.39
N GLY A 33 -3.33 -1.23 2.87
CA GLY A 33 -4.10 -0.05 2.46
C GLY A 33 -4.39 0.90 3.61
N ILE A 34 -4.82 0.38 4.77
CA ILE A 34 -5.04 1.19 5.97
C ILE A 34 -3.75 1.87 6.44
N PHE A 35 -2.63 1.14 6.45
CA PHE A 35 -1.33 1.70 6.80
C PHE A 35 -0.95 2.88 5.88
N PHE A 36 -1.13 2.74 4.56
CA PHE A 36 -0.90 3.85 3.62
C PHE A 36 -1.88 5.00 3.78
N ALA A 37 -3.13 4.75 4.16
CA ALA A 37 -4.09 5.81 4.43
C ALA A 37 -3.66 6.67 5.63
N ILE A 38 -3.12 6.04 6.69
CA ILE A 38 -2.60 6.75 7.88
C ILE A 38 -1.40 7.62 7.50
N LEU A 39 -0.44 7.08 6.75
CA LEU A 39 0.72 7.85 6.29
C LEU A 39 0.33 8.99 5.37
N GLY A 40 -0.54 8.74 4.39
CA GLY A 40 -1.03 9.78 3.48
C GLY A 40 -1.79 10.89 4.23
N TYR A 41 -2.56 10.53 5.26
CA TYR A 41 -3.22 11.52 6.11
C TYR A 41 -2.21 12.36 6.91
N ALA A 42 -1.16 11.75 7.47
CA ALA A 42 -0.12 12.47 8.20
C ALA A 42 0.60 13.47 7.28
N ASP A 43 0.98 13.05 6.08
CA ASP A 43 1.62 13.93 5.08
C ASP A 43 0.68 15.07 4.65
N LEU A 44 -0.61 14.80 4.38
CA LEU A 44 -1.59 15.84 4.07
C LEU A 44 -1.88 16.78 5.26
N SER A 45 -1.75 16.28 6.49
CA SER A 45 -1.86 17.11 7.69
C SER A 45 -0.67 18.05 7.80
N ASN A 46 0.54 17.55 7.60
CA ASN A 46 1.77 18.36 7.59
C ASN A 46 1.74 19.39 6.45
N HIS A 47 1.21 19.03 5.29
CA HIS A 47 1.09 19.97 4.17
C HIS A 47 0.19 21.17 4.48
N ARG A 48 -0.91 20.93 5.22
CA ARG A 48 -1.87 21.97 5.60
C ARG A 48 -1.38 22.86 6.74
N ALA A 49 -0.33 22.45 7.46
CA ALA A 49 0.27 23.23 8.52
C ALA A 49 1.34 24.15 7.93
N GLU A 50 1.11 25.46 7.94
CA GLU A 50 2.14 26.44 7.54
C GLU A 50 3.34 26.39 8.50
N THR A 51 3.07 26.25 9.80
CA THR A 51 4.08 26.05 10.85
C THR A 51 3.66 24.90 11.76
N LEU A 52 4.65 24.23 12.36
CA LEU A 52 4.39 23.24 13.39
C LEU A 52 4.47 23.93 14.76
N SER A 53 3.74 23.42 15.75
CA SER A 53 3.85 23.99 17.10
C SER A 53 5.20 23.66 17.71
N GLU A 54 5.78 24.60 18.47
CA GLU A 54 7.07 24.41 19.13
C GLU A 54 7.09 23.13 19.98
N ASN A 55 6.03 22.85 20.74
CA ASN A 55 5.89 21.62 21.53
C ASN A 55 5.98 20.34 20.68
N GLN A 56 5.43 20.34 19.46
CA GLN A 56 5.52 19.18 18.56
C GLN A 56 6.95 19.00 18.05
N ILE A 57 7.60 20.10 17.67
CA ILE A 57 8.98 20.07 17.20
C ILE A 57 9.92 19.63 18.33
N GLU A 58 9.78 20.19 19.52
CA GLU A 58 10.54 19.79 20.71
C GLU A 58 10.42 18.29 20.96
N THR A 59 9.21 17.73 20.86
CA THR A 59 9.00 16.29 21.00
C THR A 59 9.76 15.48 19.93
N LEU A 60 9.81 15.97 18.69
CA LEU A 60 10.48 15.31 17.56
C LEU A 60 12.01 15.38 17.66
N ILE A 61 12.56 16.52 18.11
CA ILE A 61 14.01 16.73 18.21
C ILE A 61 14.59 16.29 19.57
N ASN A 62 13.76 16.06 20.59
CA ASN A 62 14.24 15.67 21.92
C ASN A 62 15.06 14.37 21.89
N VAL A 63 14.58 13.35 21.17
CA VAL A 63 15.30 12.06 21.08
C VAL A 63 16.67 12.21 20.41
N PRO A 64 16.80 12.85 19.23
CA PRO A 64 18.12 13.17 18.67
C PRO A 64 19.01 14.01 19.59
N ASN A 65 18.45 15.03 20.25
CA ASN A 65 19.23 15.92 21.13
C ASN A 65 19.72 15.21 22.40
N GLU A 66 18.93 14.29 22.98
CA GLU A 66 19.35 13.43 24.08
C GLU A 66 20.50 12.47 23.67
N GLN A 67 20.64 12.20 22.37
CA GLN A 67 21.73 11.37 21.82
C GLN A 67 22.98 12.18 21.43
N GLY A 68 23.01 13.48 21.76
CA GLY A 68 24.17 14.35 21.56
C GLY A 68 24.11 15.20 20.28
N GLU A 69 22.98 15.22 19.58
CA GLU A 69 22.74 16.19 18.51
C GLU A 69 22.33 17.56 19.09
N ASN A 70 22.43 18.60 18.27
CA ASN A 70 22.05 19.97 18.67
C ASN A 70 21.15 20.60 17.61
N LEU A 71 19.98 19.99 17.42
CA LEU A 71 18.94 20.50 16.54
C LEU A 71 18.17 21.61 17.25
N SER A 72 17.99 22.74 16.57
CA SER A 72 17.11 23.81 17.02
C SER A 72 15.70 23.68 16.44
N ILE A 73 14.74 24.33 17.09
CA ILE A 73 13.36 24.39 16.60
C ILE A 73 13.31 25.08 15.24
N GLU A 74 14.09 26.16 15.06
CA GLU A 74 14.18 26.93 13.82
C GLU A 74 14.66 26.05 12.66
N GLN A 75 15.66 25.21 12.88
CA GLN A 75 16.16 24.29 11.84
C GLN A 75 15.10 23.31 11.37
N PHE A 76 14.34 22.72 12.32
CA PHE A 76 13.24 21.82 11.97
C PHE A 76 12.11 22.58 11.25
N GLN A 77 11.86 23.82 11.64
CA GLN A 77 10.84 24.66 11.02
C GLN A 77 11.22 25.07 9.59
N GLU A 78 12.50 25.32 9.31
CA GLU A 78 13.03 25.54 7.95
C GLU A 78 12.88 24.28 7.09
N PHE A 79 13.27 23.12 7.62
CA PHE A 79 13.04 21.82 6.98
C PHE A 79 11.55 21.66 6.58
N HIS A 80 10.63 21.84 7.53
CA HIS A 80 9.19 21.70 7.27
C HIS A 80 8.70 22.67 6.19
N LYS A 81 9.20 23.90 6.22
CA LYS A 81 8.86 24.94 5.25
C LYS A 81 9.34 24.57 3.85
N GLU A 82 10.60 24.15 3.70
CA GLU A 82 11.15 23.77 2.40
C GLU A 82 10.40 22.59 1.79
N VAL A 83 10.08 21.55 2.58
CA VAL A 83 9.26 20.43 2.12
C VAL A 83 7.90 20.90 1.60
N ASN A 84 7.29 21.87 2.27
CA ASN A 84 6.01 22.44 1.84
C ASN A 84 6.12 23.29 0.57
N GLU A 85 7.15 24.13 0.45
CA GLU A 85 7.40 24.93 -0.75
C GLU A 85 7.65 24.06 -1.97
N GLN A 86 8.34 22.92 -1.80
CA GLN A 86 8.57 21.93 -2.85
C GLN A 86 7.41 20.93 -3.04
N ASN A 87 6.30 21.09 -2.30
CA ASN A 87 5.13 20.21 -2.34
C ASN A 87 5.44 18.73 -2.01
N GLY A 88 6.51 18.44 -1.27
CA GLY A 88 6.92 17.07 -0.92
C GLY A 88 5.83 16.33 -0.15
N TYR A 89 5.29 16.95 0.90
CA TYR A 89 4.18 16.41 1.68
C TYR A 89 2.90 16.25 0.84
N LEU A 90 2.61 17.19 -0.06
CA LEU A 90 1.42 17.11 -0.91
C LEU A 90 1.50 15.94 -1.89
N VAL A 91 2.62 15.81 -2.62
CA VAL A 91 2.82 14.74 -3.61
C VAL A 91 2.75 13.37 -2.94
N ARG A 92 3.46 13.21 -1.81
CA ARG A 92 3.45 11.97 -1.04
C ARG A 92 2.06 11.68 -0.46
N GLY A 93 1.45 12.68 0.17
CA GLY A 93 0.14 12.56 0.82
C GLY A 93 -0.97 12.18 -0.14
N VAL A 94 -1.13 12.91 -1.25
CA VAL A 94 -2.17 12.63 -2.25
C VAL A 94 -1.97 11.25 -2.89
N SER A 95 -0.75 10.90 -3.27
CA SER A 95 -0.48 9.60 -3.91
C SER A 95 -0.74 8.43 -2.95
N LEU A 96 -0.32 8.52 -1.69
CA LEU A 96 -0.61 7.50 -0.68
C LEU A 96 -2.09 7.41 -0.35
N THR A 97 -2.81 8.54 -0.23
CA THR A 97 -4.25 8.55 0.07
C THR A 97 -5.09 8.01 -1.10
N VAL A 98 -4.80 8.42 -2.34
CA VAL A 98 -5.50 7.91 -3.52
C VAL A 98 -5.16 6.44 -3.74
N GLY A 99 -3.87 6.09 -3.67
CA GLY A 99 -3.42 4.71 -3.83
C GLY A 99 -3.98 3.78 -2.76
N SER A 100 -4.00 4.19 -1.48
CA SER A 100 -4.65 3.43 -0.41
C SER A 100 -6.14 3.26 -0.62
N GLY A 101 -6.87 4.28 -1.08
CA GLY A 101 -8.28 4.17 -1.42
C GLY A 101 -8.55 3.07 -2.46
N LEU A 102 -7.73 3.02 -3.51
CA LEU A 102 -7.80 1.98 -4.55
C LEU A 102 -7.44 0.59 -4.01
N VAL A 103 -6.42 0.50 -3.16
CA VAL A 103 -6.02 -0.76 -2.49
C VAL A 103 -7.13 -1.25 -1.56
N ILE A 104 -7.75 -0.38 -0.77
CA ILE A 104 -8.84 -0.74 0.15
C ILE A 104 -10.05 -1.23 -0.65
N VAL A 105 -10.53 -0.45 -1.62
CA VAL A 105 -11.68 -0.88 -2.46
C VAL A 105 -11.33 -2.17 -3.22
N GLY A 106 -10.12 -2.26 -3.76
CA GLY A 106 -9.64 -3.44 -4.47
C GLY A 106 -9.59 -4.67 -3.57
N SER A 107 -9.17 -4.51 -2.32
CA SER A 107 -9.13 -5.59 -1.32
C SER A 107 -10.53 -6.10 -0.99
N VAL A 108 -11.50 -5.22 -0.79
CA VAL A 108 -12.90 -5.61 -0.54
C VAL A 108 -13.47 -6.37 -1.74
N LEU A 109 -13.25 -5.88 -2.96
CA LEU A 109 -13.73 -6.54 -4.17
C LEU A 109 -13.06 -7.91 -4.38
N LEU A 110 -11.76 -8.02 -4.08
CA LEU A 110 -11.02 -9.27 -4.16
C LEU A 110 -11.51 -10.29 -3.12
N TYR A 111 -11.85 -9.83 -1.90
CA TYR A 111 -12.46 -10.68 -0.87
C TYR A 111 -13.83 -11.21 -1.31
N LEU A 112 -14.60 -10.39 -2.04
CA LEU A 112 -15.85 -10.76 -2.70
C LEU A 112 -15.65 -11.61 -3.98
N MET A 113 -14.44 -12.11 -4.23
CA MET A 113 -14.09 -12.94 -5.39
C MET A 113 -14.31 -12.25 -6.74
N LYS A 114 -14.20 -10.92 -6.79
CA LYS A 114 -14.24 -10.16 -8.05
C LYS A 114 -12.81 -9.89 -8.53
N PRO A 115 -12.40 -10.40 -9.71
CA PRO A 115 -11.01 -10.26 -10.20
C PRO A 115 -10.62 -8.81 -10.49
N ILE A 116 -11.60 -7.91 -10.69
CA ILE A 116 -11.35 -6.47 -10.80
C ILE A 116 -10.69 -5.88 -9.54
N GLY A 117 -10.93 -6.49 -8.36
CA GLY A 117 -10.35 -6.06 -7.10
C GLY A 117 -8.82 -6.14 -7.09
N GLY A 118 -8.25 -7.23 -7.62
CA GLY A 118 -6.80 -7.38 -7.76
C GLY A 118 -6.19 -6.34 -8.70
N LYS A 119 -6.87 -6.02 -9.82
CA LYS A 119 -6.41 -4.98 -10.77
C LYS A 119 -6.42 -3.59 -10.14
N LEU A 120 -7.46 -3.28 -9.37
CA LEU A 120 -7.61 -2.00 -8.68
C LEU A 120 -6.57 -1.84 -7.56
N ALA A 121 -6.32 -2.90 -6.79
CA ALA A 121 -5.29 -2.88 -5.76
C ALA A 121 -3.88 -2.76 -6.35
N LEU A 122 -3.63 -3.40 -7.50
CA LEU A 122 -2.36 -3.28 -8.22
C LEU A 122 -2.12 -1.84 -8.73
N SER A 123 -3.14 -1.18 -9.30
CA SER A 123 -3.00 0.21 -9.73
C SER A 123 -2.80 1.16 -8.54
N GLY A 124 -3.53 0.95 -7.44
CA GLY A 124 -3.35 1.71 -6.20
C GLY A 124 -1.94 1.59 -5.64
N ALA A 125 -1.40 0.36 -5.57
CA ALA A 125 -0.03 0.11 -5.14
C ALA A 125 1.00 0.80 -6.05
N GLY A 126 0.77 0.82 -7.37
CA GLY A 126 1.61 1.53 -8.32
C GLY A 126 1.61 3.05 -8.11
N ILE A 127 0.44 3.66 -7.88
CA ILE A 127 0.32 5.09 -7.58
C ILE A 127 1.06 5.44 -6.28
N SER A 128 0.82 4.65 -5.22
CA SER A 128 1.51 4.82 -3.93
C SER A 128 3.03 4.69 -4.06
N LEU A 129 3.51 3.75 -4.87
CA LEU A 129 4.95 3.54 -5.07
C LEU A 129 5.59 4.73 -5.79
N ILE A 130 5.02 5.15 -6.93
CA ILE A 130 5.60 6.22 -7.75
C ILE A 130 5.54 7.55 -6.99
N GLY A 131 4.36 7.94 -6.50
CA GLY A 131 4.22 9.20 -5.78
C GLY A 131 4.92 9.20 -4.42
N GLY A 132 5.01 8.04 -3.76
CA GLY A 132 5.80 7.86 -2.55
C GLY A 132 7.30 8.09 -2.78
N ILE A 133 7.86 7.57 -3.87
CA ILE A 133 9.27 7.81 -4.24
C ILE A 133 9.52 9.31 -4.46
N PHE A 134 8.71 9.96 -5.31
CA PHE A 134 8.90 11.38 -5.61
C PHE A 134 8.79 12.25 -4.36
N GLY A 135 7.73 12.07 -3.57
CA GLY A 135 7.54 12.84 -2.34
C GLY A 135 8.63 12.55 -1.30
N ASN A 136 9.10 11.31 -1.19
CA ASN A 136 10.18 10.98 -0.26
C ASN A 136 11.53 11.57 -0.67
N VAL A 137 11.86 11.63 -1.96
CA VAL A 137 13.08 12.29 -2.44
C VAL A 137 13.08 13.76 -2.06
N THR A 138 11.96 14.46 -2.24
CA THR A 138 11.81 15.86 -1.81
C THR A 138 12.01 16.02 -0.30
N ILE A 139 11.33 15.20 0.51
CA ILE A 139 11.47 15.23 1.98
C ILE A 139 12.92 14.96 2.41
N TYR A 140 13.57 13.97 1.79
CA TYR A 140 14.92 13.59 2.12
C TYR A 140 15.95 14.66 1.75
N ASN A 141 15.79 15.31 0.60
CA ASN A 141 16.68 16.39 0.18
C ASN A 141 16.60 17.59 1.14
N ALA A 142 15.39 18.00 1.53
CA ALA A 142 15.20 19.06 2.51
C ALA A 142 15.76 18.69 3.89
N ALA A 143 15.60 17.43 4.30
CA ALA A 143 16.19 16.92 5.54
C ALA A 143 17.72 17.03 5.51
N LYS A 144 18.36 16.69 4.38
CA LYS A 144 19.81 16.80 4.20
C LYS A 144 20.31 18.25 4.27
N GLU A 145 19.52 19.20 3.79
CA GLU A 145 19.91 20.61 3.77
C GLU A 145 19.83 21.26 5.16
N HIS A 146 18.74 21.00 5.90
CA HIS A 146 18.44 21.74 7.13
C HIS A 146 18.74 21.00 8.44
N LEU A 147 18.89 19.67 8.45
CA LEU A 147 18.97 18.88 9.69
C LEU A 147 20.40 18.46 10.09
N ASN A 148 21.46 19.15 9.65
CA ASN A 148 22.84 19.00 10.19
C ASN A 148 23.35 17.55 10.40
N GLU A 149 23.22 16.67 9.40
CA GLU A 149 23.61 15.24 9.51
C GLU A 149 22.93 14.46 10.65
N SER A 150 21.81 14.97 11.16
CA SER A 150 20.99 14.33 12.19
C SER A 150 20.55 12.92 11.82
N MET A 151 20.37 12.08 12.82
CA MET A 151 19.65 10.81 12.74
C MET A 151 18.25 10.94 12.12
N LEU A 152 17.62 12.12 12.17
CA LEU A 152 16.35 12.38 11.48
C LEU A 152 16.46 12.19 9.96
N ILE A 153 17.60 12.52 9.35
CA ILE A 153 17.84 12.29 7.91
C ILE A 153 17.77 10.80 7.61
N GLN A 154 18.42 9.98 8.43
CA GLN A 154 18.37 8.52 8.30
C GLN A 154 16.96 7.98 8.52
N THR A 155 16.21 8.59 9.44
CA THR A 155 14.80 8.23 9.71
C THR A 155 13.94 8.45 8.46
N TYR A 156 14.07 9.59 7.79
CA TYR A 156 13.34 9.87 6.55
C TYR A 156 13.79 8.95 5.39
N GLU A 157 15.08 8.61 5.31
CA GLU A 157 15.59 7.65 4.34
C GLU A 157 15.00 6.24 4.54
N ILE A 158 15.09 5.71 5.77
CA ILE A 158 14.54 4.40 6.14
C ILE A 158 13.03 4.36 5.93
N THR A 159 12.32 5.43 6.31
CA THR A 159 10.87 5.53 6.08
C THR A 159 10.54 5.44 4.60
N GLY A 160 11.35 6.08 3.74
CA GLY A 160 11.23 5.97 2.28
C GLY A 160 11.38 4.55 1.77
N TYR A 161 12.45 3.85 2.18
CA TYR A 161 12.67 2.45 1.80
C TYR A 161 11.56 1.53 2.30
N LEU A 162 11.12 1.70 3.54
CA LEU A 162 10.04 0.92 4.13
C LEU A 162 8.74 1.09 3.32
N CYS A 163 8.36 2.33 2.99
CA CYS A 163 7.19 2.61 2.18
C CYS A 163 7.30 1.98 0.78
N GLY A 164 8.48 2.07 0.14
CA GLY A 164 8.74 1.46 -1.17
C GLY A 164 8.59 -0.06 -1.16
N VAL A 165 9.20 -0.74 -0.17
CA VAL A 165 9.10 -2.20 -0.01
C VAL A 165 7.65 -2.61 0.27
N CYS A 166 6.95 -1.91 1.16
CA CYS A 166 5.54 -2.19 1.45
C CYS A 166 4.66 -2.02 0.21
N ALA A 167 4.90 -0.99 -0.60
CA ALA A 167 4.09 -0.73 -1.80
C ALA A 167 4.35 -1.78 -2.87
N PHE A 168 5.62 -2.17 -3.04
CA PHE A 168 5.99 -3.28 -3.91
C PHE A 168 5.33 -4.60 -3.46
N LEU A 169 5.38 -4.93 -2.17
CA LEU A 169 4.74 -6.13 -1.62
C LEU A 169 3.23 -6.11 -1.81
N CYS A 170 2.57 -4.97 -1.61
CA CYS A 170 1.14 -4.81 -1.91
C CYS A 170 0.84 -5.06 -3.39
N GLY A 171 1.66 -4.53 -4.30
CA GLY A 171 1.54 -4.78 -5.73
C GLY A 171 1.72 -6.25 -6.09
N ALA A 172 2.77 -6.89 -5.56
CA ALA A 172 3.03 -8.31 -5.78
C ALA A 172 1.89 -9.19 -5.27
N MET A 173 1.40 -8.93 -4.05
CA MET A 173 0.26 -9.65 -3.48
C MET A 173 -1.02 -9.43 -4.31
N ALA A 174 -1.29 -8.21 -4.78
CA ALA A 174 -2.44 -7.94 -5.65
C ALA A 174 -2.36 -8.66 -7.00
N LEU A 175 -1.15 -8.87 -7.52
CA LEU A 175 -0.91 -9.58 -8.78
C LEU A 175 -1.07 -11.09 -8.65
N LEU A 176 -0.69 -11.69 -7.53
CA LEU A 176 -0.68 -13.16 -7.33
C LEU A 176 -2.02 -13.85 -7.70
N PRO A 177 -3.19 -13.40 -7.20
CA PRO A 177 -4.47 -14.01 -7.58
C PRO A 177 -4.82 -13.86 -9.06
N LEU A 178 -4.31 -12.83 -9.74
CA LEU A 178 -4.60 -12.57 -11.14
C LEU A 178 -3.85 -13.50 -12.09
N ILE A 179 -2.65 -13.94 -11.69
CA ILE A 179 -1.79 -14.82 -12.50
C ILE A 179 -1.92 -16.30 -12.11
N ASN A 180 -2.36 -16.60 -10.89
CA ASN A 180 -2.51 -17.98 -10.39
C ASN A 180 -3.74 -18.66 -11.02
N ALA A 181 -3.52 -19.76 -11.76
CA ALA A 181 -4.57 -20.53 -12.41
C ALA A 181 -5.67 -21.03 -11.45
N ARG A 182 -5.30 -21.45 -10.23
CA ARG A 182 -6.26 -21.92 -9.22
C ARG A 182 -7.18 -20.80 -8.71
N ALA A 183 -6.61 -19.61 -8.54
CA ALA A 183 -7.37 -18.43 -8.16
C ALA A 183 -8.30 -17.97 -9.28
N ARG A 184 -7.84 -18.01 -10.54
CA ARG A 184 -8.66 -17.68 -11.71
C ARG A 184 -9.88 -18.60 -11.84
N LEU A 185 -9.69 -19.91 -11.70
CA LEU A 185 -10.80 -20.86 -11.68
C LEU A 185 -11.79 -20.57 -10.55
N ALA A 186 -11.30 -20.19 -9.36
CA ALA A 186 -12.16 -19.80 -8.25
C ALA A 186 -12.96 -18.52 -8.50
N PHE A 187 -12.41 -17.57 -9.28
CA PHE A 187 -13.17 -16.41 -9.75
C PHE A 187 -14.24 -16.81 -10.76
N ASP A 188 -13.91 -17.67 -11.73
CA ASP A 188 -14.86 -18.12 -12.76
C ASP A 188 -16.03 -18.88 -12.14
N GLU A 189 -15.77 -19.77 -11.17
CA GLU A 189 -16.81 -20.48 -10.43
C GLU A 189 -17.68 -19.53 -9.60
N ALA A 190 -17.07 -18.60 -8.87
CA ALA A 190 -17.79 -17.65 -8.01
C ALA A 190 -18.65 -16.64 -8.80
N ASN A 191 -18.33 -16.38 -10.06
CA ASN A 191 -19.05 -15.43 -10.92
C ASN A 191 -19.85 -16.13 -12.03
N LYS A 192 -20.06 -17.45 -11.94
CA LYS A 192 -20.88 -18.21 -12.89
C LYS A 192 -22.34 -17.75 -12.78
N VAL A 193 -22.93 -17.38 -13.92
CA VAL A 193 -24.36 -17.02 -14.02
C VAL A 193 -25.10 -18.24 -14.57
N GLU A 194 -26.09 -18.75 -13.84
CA GLU A 194 -27.01 -19.77 -14.34
C GLU A 194 -28.25 -19.09 -14.92
N ILE A 195 -28.47 -19.26 -16.21
CA ILE A 195 -29.65 -18.75 -16.90
C ILE A 195 -30.78 -19.75 -16.65
N VAL A 196 -31.68 -19.42 -15.73
CA VAL A 196 -32.94 -20.14 -15.58
C VAL A 196 -33.87 -19.67 -16.69
N GLN A 197 -34.11 -20.53 -17.67
CA GLN A 197 -35.21 -20.32 -18.62
C GLN A 197 -36.48 -20.78 -17.93
N ASP A 198 -37.28 -19.84 -17.42
CA ASP A 198 -38.67 -20.12 -17.06
C ASP A 198 -39.43 -20.35 -18.38
N GLU A 199 -39.64 -21.61 -18.74
CA GLU A 199 -40.68 -21.98 -19.72
C GLU A 199 -42.03 -21.53 -19.13
N SER A 200 -42.46 -20.34 -19.54
CA SER A 200 -43.80 -19.83 -19.30
C SER A 200 -44.73 -20.47 -20.34
N GLU A 201 -45.54 -21.43 -19.89
CA GLU A 201 -46.73 -21.93 -20.59
C GLU A 201 -47.85 -20.88 -20.65
#